data_AF-A0A1F2UPY1-F1
#
_entry.id   AF-A0A1F2UPY1-F1
#
_cell.length_a   1.000
_cell.length_b   1.000
_cell.length_c   1.000
_cell.angle_alpha   90.00
_cell.angle_beta   90.00
_cell.angle_gamma   90.00
#
_symmetry.space_group_name_H-M   'P 1'
#
loop_
_entity.id
_entity.type
_entity.pdbx_description
1 polymer ?
#
loop_
_entity_poly.entity_id
_entity_poly.type
_entity_poly.pdbx_seq_one_letter_code
_entity_poly.pdbx_strand_id
1 'polypeptide(L)'
;MAVVAAAAGYPENPEKGRPITGLYDQAPGVQVFHAGTAKKDDAYATAGGRVLAVAACGADVSAARERAYAALAGIKFEGMQYRRDIGL
;
A
#
# COMPACT_ATOMS: atom_id res chain seq x y z
N MET A 1 -2.72 12.89 1.67
CA MET A 1 -2.35 12.28 0.36
C MET A 1 -2.46 10.77 0.48
N ALA A 2 -2.76 10.05 -0.61
CA ALA A 2 -2.79 8.59 -0.63
C ALA A 2 -2.10 8.01 -1.87
N VAL A 3 -1.42 6.88 -1.70
CA VAL A 3 -0.75 6.12 -2.76
C VAL A 3 -1.27 4.68 -2.75
N VAL A 4 -1.63 4.16 -3.91
CA VAL A 4 -2.16 2.79 -4.06
C VAL A 4 -1.03 1.84 -4.42
N ALA A 5 -0.97 0.71 -3.72
CA ALA A 5 -0.18 -0.46 -4.10
C ALA A 5 -1.05 -1.46 -4.84
N ALA A 6 -0.55 -1.93 -5.98
CA ALA A 6 -1.18 -2.93 -6.83
C ALA A 6 -0.33 -4.20 -6.94
N ALA A 7 -0.99 -5.31 -7.23
CA ALA A 7 -0.36 -6.58 -7.54
C ALA A 7 0.34 -6.55 -8.90
N ALA A 8 1.36 -7.40 -9.07
CA ALA A 8 1.96 -7.63 -10.38
C ALA A 8 0.89 -8.06 -11.39
N GLY A 9 1.02 -7.58 -12.63
CA GLY A 9 0.07 -7.88 -13.72
C GLY A 9 -1.21 -7.04 -13.71
N TYR A 10 -1.45 -6.18 -12.72
CA TYR A 10 -2.51 -5.18 -12.77
C TYR A 10 -2.26 -4.17 -13.92
N PRO A 11 -3.26 -3.77 -14.72
CA PRO A 11 -4.70 -4.04 -14.56
C PRO A 11 -5.22 -5.33 -15.21
N GLU A 12 -4.45 -5.99 -16.06
CA GLU A 12 -4.94 -7.07 -16.94
C GLU A 12 -5.08 -8.40 -16.21
N ASN A 13 -4.01 -8.91 -15.60
CA ASN A 13 -3.98 -10.23 -14.97
C ASN A 13 -3.25 -10.18 -13.61
N PRO A 14 -3.90 -9.64 -12.56
CA PRO A 14 -3.26 -9.42 -11.28
C PRO A 14 -2.99 -10.72 -10.52
N GLU A 15 -1.75 -10.89 -10.07
CA GLU A 15 -1.34 -12.02 -9.24
C GLU A 15 -1.93 -11.95 -7.81
N LYS A 16 -2.42 -13.09 -7.32
CA LYS A 16 -3.05 -13.21 -5.99
C LYS A 16 -2.27 -14.17 -5.10
N GLY A 17 -2.55 -14.13 -3.80
CA GLY A 17 -1.98 -15.05 -2.81
C GLY A 17 -0.58 -14.66 -2.34
N ARG A 18 -0.07 -13.47 -2.68
CA ARG A 18 1.26 -13.02 -2.23
C ARG A 18 1.19 -12.52 -0.78
N PRO A 19 2.01 -13.05 0.15
CA PRO A 19 2.03 -12.58 1.53
C PRO A 19 2.35 -11.08 1.62
N ILE A 20 1.62 -10.38 2.49
CA ILE A 20 1.80 -8.95 2.74
C ILE A 20 2.44 -8.77 4.12
N THR A 21 3.55 -8.05 4.18
CA THR A 21 4.27 -7.71 5.43
C THR A 21 4.34 -6.20 5.63
N GLY A 22 4.62 -5.77 6.88
CA GLY A 22 4.79 -4.35 7.22
C GLY A 22 3.49 -3.56 7.35
N LEU A 23 2.34 -4.21 7.53
CA LEU A 23 1.02 -3.56 7.64
C LEU A 23 0.77 -2.89 9.01
N TYR A 24 1.50 -3.29 10.04
CA TYR A 24 1.31 -2.84 11.42
C TYR A 24 2.30 -1.72 11.80
N ASP A 25 2.10 -1.12 12.97
CA ASP A 25 3.01 -0.13 13.58
C ASP A 25 3.33 1.09 12.71
N GLN A 26 2.32 1.59 12.00
CA GLN A 26 2.46 2.79 11.19
C GLN A 26 2.63 4.03 12.06
N ALA A 27 3.41 5.00 11.56
CA ALA A 27 3.61 6.26 12.25
C ALA A 27 2.28 7.03 12.44
N PRO A 28 2.15 7.86 13.50
CA PRO A 28 0.96 8.68 13.70
C PRO A 28 0.61 9.52 12.46
N GLY A 29 -0.67 9.53 12.10
CA GLY A 29 -1.15 10.23 10.90
C GLY A 29 -0.95 9.48 9.59
N VAL A 30 -0.52 8.21 9.64
CA VAL A 30 -0.53 7.27 8.51
C VAL A 30 -1.64 6.24 8.72
N GLN A 31 -2.41 5.98 7.67
CA GLN A 31 -3.46 4.97 7.65
C GLN A 31 -3.28 4.06 6.44
N VAL A 32 -3.33 2.74 6.69
CA VAL A 32 -3.40 1.73 5.64
C VAL A 32 -4.86 1.35 5.44
N PHE A 33 -5.33 1.43 4.20
CA PHE A 33 -6.66 1.02 3.78
C PHE A 33 -6.56 -0.24 2.95
N HIS A 34 -7.19 -1.31 3.43
CA HIS A 34 -7.28 -2.57 2.72
C HIS A 34 -8.26 -2.45 1.53
N ALA A 35 -7.87 -3.00 0.38
CA ALA A 35 -8.73 -3.17 -0.78
C ALA A 35 -8.75 -4.66 -1.16
N GLY A 36 -7.98 -5.05 -2.17
CA GLY A 36 -7.80 -6.46 -2.56
C GLY A 36 -6.85 -7.22 -1.64
N THR A 37 -7.18 -7.36 -0.36
CA THR A 37 -6.45 -8.22 0.60
C THR A 37 -7.35 -9.30 1.17
N ALA A 38 -6.82 -10.49 1.41
CA ALA A 38 -7.47 -11.54 2.19
C ALA A 38 -6.72 -11.76 3.50
N LYS A 39 -7.45 -12.00 4.60
CA LYS A 39 -6.88 -12.40 5.89
C LYS A 39 -6.98 -13.91 6.02
N LYS A 40 -5.88 -14.56 6.43
CA LYS A 40 -5.84 -15.96 6.82
C LYS A 40 -5.06 -16.05 8.13
N ASP A 41 -5.76 -16.46 9.19
CA ASP A 41 -5.23 -16.42 10.56
C ASP A 41 -4.72 -15.00 10.89
N ASP A 42 -3.46 -14.86 11.32
CA ASP A 42 -2.84 -13.56 11.63
C ASP A 42 -2.07 -12.92 10.47
N ALA A 43 -2.17 -13.50 9.27
CA ALA A 43 -1.48 -13.03 8.07
C ALA A 43 -2.43 -12.47 7.01
N TYR A 44 -1.90 -11.58 6.17
CA TYR A 44 -2.60 -11.03 5.02
C TYR A 44 -1.91 -11.43 3.71
N ALA A 45 -2.70 -11.58 2.65
CA ALA A 45 -2.22 -11.85 1.30
C ALA A 45 -2.95 -11.00 0.25
N THR A 46 -2.35 -10.80 -0.91
CA THR A 46 -3.00 -10.14 -2.05
C THR A 46 -4.20 -10.97 -2.54
N ALA A 47 -5.31 -10.30 -2.86
CA ALA A 47 -6.55 -10.94 -3.30
C ALA A 47 -7.22 -10.20 -4.48
N GLY A 48 -6.63 -9.13 -4.98
CA GLY A 48 -7.13 -8.34 -6.10
C GLY A 48 -6.04 -7.48 -6.74
N GLY A 49 -6.44 -6.74 -7.78
CA GLY A 49 -5.53 -5.87 -8.54
C GLY A 49 -4.97 -4.70 -7.73
N ARG A 50 -5.83 -3.81 -7.24
CA ARG A 50 -5.47 -2.81 -6.23
C ARG A 50 -5.53 -3.48 -4.86
N VAL A 51 -4.39 -3.57 -4.19
CA VAL A 51 -4.23 -4.36 -2.96
C VAL A 51 -4.55 -3.50 -1.74
N LEU A 52 -3.92 -2.34 -1.63
CA LEU A 52 -4.08 -1.42 -0.49
C LEU A 52 -3.77 0.02 -0.89
N ALA A 53 -4.19 0.97 -0.05
CA ALA A 53 -3.78 2.36 -0.13
C ALA A 53 -3.11 2.79 1.18
N VAL A 54 -1.99 3.49 1.07
CA VAL A 54 -1.36 4.17 2.21
C VAL A 54 -1.71 5.64 2.10
N ALA A 55 -2.45 6.15 3.08
CA ALA A 55 -2.73 7.56 3.21
C ALA A 55 -1.95 8.16 4.37
N ALA A 56 -1.51 9.40 4.21
CA ALA A 56 -0.89 10.17 5.28
C ALA A 56 -1.38 11.61 5.30
N CYS A 57 -1.41 12.18 6.50
CA CYS A 57 -1.62 13.59 6.78
C CYS A 57 -0.28 14.28 7.09
N GLY A 58 -0.15 15.53 6.66
CA GLY A 58 1.01 16.40 6.87
C GLY A 58 0.58 17.86 6.91
N ALA A 59 1.49 18.76 7.27
CA ALA A 59 1.21 20.20 7.32
C ALA A 59 0.85 20.78 5.95
N ASP A 60 1.35 20.16 4.89
CA ASP A 60 1.06 20.46 3.49
C ASP A 60 1.06 19.18 2.65
N VAL A 61 0.85 19.34 1.35
CA VAL A 61 0.84 18.22 0.38
C VAL A 61 2.18 17.51 0.31
N SER A 62 3.31 18.24 0.38
CA SER A 62 4.66 17.67 0.29
C SER A 62 4.97 16.80 1.50
N ALA A 63 4.68 17.28 2.71
CA ALA A 63 4.84 16.53 3.95
C ALA A 63 3.92 15.30 3.98
N ALA A 64 2.68 15.41 3.51
CA ALA A 64 1.77 14.28 3.39
C ALA A 64 2.28 13.24 2.37
N ARG A 65 2.90 13.69 1.27
CA ARG A 65 3.49 12.85 0.23
C ARG A 65 4.67 12.04 0.78
N GLU A 66 5.64 12.71 1.40
CA GLU A 66 6.82 12.06 1.99
C GLU A 66 6.43 10.99 3.00
N ARG A 67 5.49 11.31 3.89
CA ARG A 67 4.99 10.37 4.90
C ARG A 67 4.31 9.14 4.28
N ALA A 68 3.48 9.34 3.24
CA ALA A 68 2.83 8.24 2.56
C ALA A 68 3.84 7.30 1.88
N TYR A 69 4.85 7.84 1.20
CA TYR A 69 5.90 7.03 0.57
C TYR A 69 6.82 6.34 1.58
N ALA A 70 7.17 7.00 2.69
CA ALA A 70 7.98 6.40 3.74
C ALA A 70 7.28 5.19 4.38
N ALA A 71 5.98 5.34 4.70
CA ALA A 71 5.17 4.23 5.20
C ALA A 71 5.02 3.11 4.17
N LEU A 72 4.72 3.46 2.91
CA LEU A 72 4.57 2.48 1.84
C LEU A 72 5.88 1.71 1.56
N ALA A 73 7.04 2.33 1.80
CA ALA A 73 8.33 1.65 1.66
C ALA A 73 8.55 0.53 2.69
N GLY A 74 7.87 0.58 3.85
CA GLY A 74 7.88 -0.47 4.87
C GLY A 74 6.97 -1.66 4.53
N ILE A 75 5.96 -1.46 3.69
CA ILE A 75 5.04 -2.52 3.25
C ILE A 75 5.67 -3.30 2.09
N LYS A 76 5.54 -4.62 2.11
CA LYS A 76 6.05 -5.49 1.03
C LYS A 76 5.07 -6.59 0.67
N PHE A 77 5.02 -6.89 -0.63
CA PHE A 77 4.58 -8.15 -1.18
C PHE A 77 5.27 -8.36 -2.53
N GLU A 78 5.40 -9.60 -2.97
CA GLU A 78 6.04 -9.95 -4.22
C GLU A 78 5.37 -9.26 -5.41
N GLY A 79 6.15 -8.62 -6.27
CA GLY A 79 5.63 -7.94 -7.46
C GLY A 79 4.84 -6.65 -7.18
N MET A 80 4.97 -6.06 -5.98
CA MET A 80 4.28 -4.82 -5.62
C MET A 80 4.60 -3.65 -6.58
N GLN A 81 3.55 -3.05 -7.12
CA GLN A 81 3.62 -1.89 -8.03
C GLN A 81 2.96 -0.68 -7.38
N TYR A 82 3.58 0.48 -7.46
CA TYR A 82 2.97 1.76 -7.09
C TYR A 82 3.66 2.90 -7.85
N ARG A 83 2.90 3.95 -8.12
CA ARG A 83 3.42 5.18 -8.74
C ARG A 83 4.27 5.96 -7.74
N ARG A 84 5.34 6.61 -8.23
CA ARG A 84 6.27 7.44 -7.42
C ARG A 84 6.06 8.95 -7.58
N ASP A 85 5.14 9.32 -8.46
CA ASP A 85 4.86 10.68 -8.90
C ASP A 85 3.48 11.19 -8.46
N ILE A 86 2.78 10.46 -7.59
CA ILE A 86 1.54 10.95 -6.99
C ILE A 86 1.87 12.18 -6.14
N GLY A 87 1.26 13.31 -6.47
CA GLY A 87 1.45 14.58 -5.78
C GLY A 87 2.67 15.40 -6.17
N LEU A 88 3.32 15.07 -7.29
CA LEU A 88 4.31 15.93 -7.94
C LEU A 88 3.64 16.92 -8.89
#